data_AF-A0A4Y2QPF1-F1
#
_entry.id   AF-A0A4Y2QPF1-F1
#
_cell.length_a   1.000
_cell.length_b   1.000
_cell.length_c   1.000
_cell.angle_alpha   90.00
_cell.angle_beta   90.00
_cell.angle_gamma   90.00
#
_symmetry.space_group_name_H-M   'P 1'
#
loop_
_entity.id
_entity.type
_entity.pdbx_description
1 polymer ?
#
loop_
_entity_poly.entity_id
_entity_poly.type
_entity_poly.pdbx_seq_one_letter_code
_entity_poly.pdbx_strand_id
1 'polypeptide(L)'
;NIPTRSYDLIQLFRHNFKKSVNPANLGLFIDSFIRRSDLQIVRETDPSKKRCVRNFRCHVLLMCGAFSPHLEDTVTMNGRLDPSNSTWMKVSDCGMPLEERPNKVREALYLFLQGLGYAVNQYRRRSSAASTTNDAFKVLQAYRKSFDYEANQLPSPTANPTTTYIHRQEVHIVENPINQHTGP
;
A
#
# COMPACT_ATOMS: atom_id res chain seq x y z
N ASN A 1 -18.70 -6.23 -14.78
CA ASN A 1 -19.78 -6.05 -13.78
C ASN A 1 -19.33 -5.14 -12.64
N ILE A 2 -19.24 -3.83 -12.87
CA ILE A 2 -18.72 -2.83 -11.92
C ILE A 2 -19.77 -1.87 -11.29
N PRO A 3 -21.11 -1.86 -11.56
CA PRO A 3 -21.96 -0.80 -10.97
C PRO A 3 -22.41 -1.01 -9.51
N THR A 4 -22.36 -2.23 -8.97
CA THR A 4 -23.11 -2.55 -7.72
C THR A 4 -22.39 -2.07 -6.46
N ARG A 5 -21.06 -2.19 -6.40
CA ARG A 5 -20.28 -1.96 -5.17
C ARG A 5 -20.40 -0.53 -4.64
N SER A 6 -20.36 0.47 -5.51
CA SER A 6 -20.44 1.87 -5.11
C SER A 6 -21.85 2.25 -4.63
N TYR A 7 -22.90 1.62 -5.18
CA TYR A 7 -24.27 1.85 -4.75
C TYR A 7 -24.54 1.30 -3.34
N ASP A 8 -24.01 0.11 -3.05
CA ASP A 8 -24.10 -0.50 -1.73
C ASP A 8 -23.39 0.34 -0.66
N LEU A 9 -22.22 0.91 -0.98
CA LEU A 9 -21.49 1.82 -0.09
C LEU A 9 -22.28 3.11 0.18
N ILE A 10 -22.88 3.71 -0.84
CA ILE A 10 -23.70 4.93 -0.67
C ILE A 10 -24.89 4.64 0.27
N GLN A 11 -25.57 3.51 0.09
CA GLN A 11 -26.67 3.13 0.98
C GLN A 11 -26.19 2.89 2.42
N LEU A 12 -25.06 2.20 2.59
CA LEU A 12 -24.44 1.96 3.89
C LEU A 12 -24.15 3.28 4.61
N PHE A 13 -23.49 4.23 3.95
CA PHE A 13 -23.19 5.53 4.55
C PHE A 13 -24.46 6.34 4.88
N ARG A 14 -25.45 6.36 3.97
CA ARG A 14 -26.74 7.03 4.23
C ARG A 14 -27.47 6.43 5.44
N HIS A 15 -27.44 5.10 5.58
CA HIS A 15 -28.02 4.43 6.74
C HIS A 15 -27.24 4.77 8.02
N ASN A 16 -25.91 4.72 7.97
CA ASN A 16 -25.04 5.02 9.11
C ASN A 16 -25.25 6.46 9.63
N PHE A 17 -25.28 7.46 8.74
CA PHE A 17 -25.51 8.85 9.15
C PHE A 17 -26.91 9.08 9.74
N LYS A 18 -27.93 8.34 9.28
CA LYS A 18 -29.29 8.44 9.83
C LYS A 18 -29.43 7.80 11.21
N LYS A 19 -28.69 6.72 11.49
CA LYS A 19 -28.90 5.89 12.69
C LYS A 19 -27.87 6.16 13.80
N SER A 20 -26.62 6.42 13.44
CA SER A 20 -25.48 6.36 14.36
C SER A 20 -24.91 7.73 14.73
N VAL A 21 -25.36 8.81 14.08
CA VAL A 21 -24.74 10.13 14.20
C VAL A 21 -25.80 11.17 14.60
N ASN A 22 -25.47 12.01 15.58
CA ASN A 22 -26.30 13.15 15.94
C ASN A 22 -26.27 14.21 14.82
N PRO A 23 -27.41 14.56 14.20
CA PRO A 23 -27.44 15.45 13.03
C PRO A 23 -27.03 16.89 13.36
N ALA A 24 -27.30 17.38 14.58
CA ALA A 24 -26.92 18.74 14.98
C ALA A 24 -25.39 18.86 15.11
N ASN A 25 -24.76 17.92 15.81
CA ASN A 25 -23.30 17.90 15.97
C ASN A 25 -22.60 17.67 14.62
N LEU A 26 -23.18 16.84 13.75
CA LEU A 26 -22.67 16.62 12.39
C LEU A 26 -22.73 17.91 11.56
N GLY A 27 -23.82 18.68 11.67
CA GLY A 27 -23.93 19.99 11.03
C GLY A 27 -22.81 20.93 11.45
N LEU A 28 -22.57 21.05 12.77
CA LEU A 28 -21.48 21.88 13.31
C LEU A 28 -20.10 21.41 12.84
N PHE A 29 -19.88 20.09 12.77
CA PHE A 29 -18.61 19.51 12.31
C PHE A 29 -18.36 19.81 10.82
N ILE A 30 -19.36 19.63 9.96
CA ILE A 30 -19.26 19.93 8.52
C ILE A 30 -19.01 21.42 8.31
N ASP A 31 -19.73 22.27 9.04
CA ASP A 31 -19.62 23.71 8.97
C ASP A 31 -18.22 24.20 9.39
N SER A 32 -17.64 23.59 10.43
CA SER A 32 -16.24 23.81 10.81
C SER A 32 -15.26 23.35 9.73
N PHE A 33 -15.51 22.22 9.06
CA PHE A 33 -14.65 21.73 7.98
C PHE A 33 -14.68 22.64 6.75
N ILE A 34 -15.85 23.18 6.39
CA ILE A 34 -16.01 24.10 5.25
C ILE A 34 -15.26 25.41 5.50
N ARG A 35 -15.29 25.95 6.72
CA ARG A 35 -14.60 27.20 7.09
C ARG A 35 -13.10 27.06 7.38
N ARG A 36 -12.51 25.89 7.17
CA ARG A 36 -11.09 25.66 7.48
C ARG A 36 -10.18 26.64 6.74
N SER A 37 -9.13 27.11 7.41
CA SER A 37 -8.07 27.90 6.80
C SER A 37 -7.02 27.00 6.13
N ASP A 38 -6.22 27.59 5.24
CA ASP A 38 -5.10 26.90 4.61
C ASP A 38 -4.03 26.49 5.65
N LEU A 39 -3.42 25.32 5.45
CA LEU A 39 -2.37 24.81 6.34
C LEU A 39 -1.07 25.63 6.27
N GLN A 40 -0.92 26.50 5.26
CA GLN A 40 0.25 27.33 4.99
C GLN A 40 1.53 26.50 4.90
N ILE A 41 1.42 25.31 4.32
CA ILE A 41 2.56 24.43 4.07
C ILE A 41 3.25 24.90 2.80
N VAL A 42 4.57 25.10 2.90
CA VAL A 42 5.39 25.54 1.78
C VAL A 42 6.51 24.54 1.56
N ARG A 43 6.70 24.16 0.30
CA ARG A 43 7.84 23.36 -0.12
C ARG A 43 9.04 24.27 -0.28
N GLU A 44 10.08 24.02 0.50
CA GLU A 44 11.36 24.73 0.40
C GLU A 44 12.40 23.81 -0.23
N THR A 45 13.12 24.34 -1.21
CA THR A 45 14.17 23.60 -1.93
C THR A 45 15.55 23.87 -1.33
N ASP A 46 15.78 25.04 -0.73
CA ASP A 46 17.05 25.40 -0.10
C ASP A 46 17.23 24.68 1.26
N PRO A 47 18.21 23.77 1.40
CA PRO A 47 18.47 23.05 2.64
C PRO A 47 18.67 23.94 3.86
N SER A 48 19.16 25.16 3.67
CA SER A 48 19.41 26.13 4.74
C SER A 48 18.10 26.70 5.28
N LYS A 49 17.11 26.90 4.41
CA LYS A 49 15.81 27.51 4.73
C LYS A 49 14.75 26.48 5.09
N LYS A 50 14.96 25.20 4.76
CA LYS A 50 14.03 24.10 5.07
C LYS A 50 13.59 24.04 6.54
N ARG A 51 14.48 24.40 7.49
CA ARG A 51 14.15 24.40 8.92
C ARG A 51 13.26 25.57 9.35
N CYS A 52 13.19 26.63 8.56
CA CYS A 52 12.48 27.86 8.87
C CYS A 52 11.06 27.88 8.28
N VAL A 53 10.75 27.00 7.33
CA VAL A 53 9.43 26.91 6.71
C VAL A 53 8.50 25.95 7.46
N ARG A 54 7.20 26.25 7.42
CA ARG A 54 6.16 25.40 8.01
C ARG A 54 5.95 24.18 7.11
N ASN A 55 6.39 23.01 7.57
CA ASN A 55 6.12 21.72 6.93
C ASN A 55 6.11 20.59 7.98
N PHE A 56 5.69 19.39 7.56
CA PHE A 56 5.72 18.21 8.43
C PHE A 56 7.15 17.76 8.71
N ARG A 57 7.45 17.56 10.00
CA ARG A 57 8.74 17.01 10.45
C ARG A 57 8.75 15.48 10.49
N CYS A 58 7.56 14.87 10.50
CA CYS A 58 7.40 13.42 10.42
C CYS A 58 7.36 12.94 8.97
N HIS A 59 7.51 11.63 8.78
CA HIS A 59 7.27 11.02 7.48
C HIS A 59 5.77 10.99 7.16
N VAL A 60 5.41 11.30 5.92
CA VAL A 60 4.02 11.44 5.48
C VAL A 60 3.74 10.47 4.32
N LEU A 61 2.73 9.62 4.46
CA LEU A 61 2.14 8.88 3.35
C LEU A 61 0.82 9.53 2.96
N LEU A 62 0.78 10.18 1.80
CA LEU A 62 -0.42 10.76 1.23
C LEU A 62 -1.00 9.81 0.18
N MET A 63 -2.27 9.45 0.32
CA MET A 63 -2.93 8.47 -0.53
C MET A 63 -4.27 9.00 -1.03
N CYS A 64 -4.57 8.79 -2.31
CA CYS A 64 -5.86 9.14 -2.89
C CYS A 64 -6.37 8.06 -3.86
N GLY A 65 -7.69 7.92 -3.97
CA GLY A 65 -8.31 7.05 -4.98
C GLY A 65 -8.33 7.73 -6.35
N ALA A 66 -8.15 6.96 -7.42
CA ALA A 66 -8.17 7.47 -8.80
C ALA A 66 -9.48 8.13 -9.22
N PHE A 67 -10.60 7.78 -8.56
CA PHE A 67 -11.92 8.37 -8.80
C PHE A 67 -12.39 9.25 -7.62
N SER A 68 -11.49 9.62 -6.72
CA SER A 68 -11.82 10.49 -5.60
C SER A 68 -12.05 11.92 -6.07
N PRO A 69 -13.07 12.63 -5.58
CA PRO A 69 -13.25 14.06 -5.89
C PRO A 69 -12.09 14.93 -5.39
N HIS A 70 -11.27 14.42 -4.47
CA HIS A 70 -10.13 15.13 -3.88
C HIS A 70 -8.79 14.82 -4.54
N LEU A 71 -8.77 14.14 -5.69
CA LEU A 71 -7.52 13.74 -6.35
C LEU A 71 -6.60 14.94 -6.58
N GLU A 72 -7.10 15.99 -7.22
CA GLU A 72 -6.33 17.21 -7.52
C GLU A 72 -5.89 17.97 -6.26
N ASP A 73 -6.71 17.97 -5.21
CA ASP A 73 -6.35 18.53 -3.91
C ASP A 73 -5.13 17.81 -3.32
N THR A 74 -5.09 16.48 -3.43
CA THR A 74 -3.94 15.69 -2.93
C THR A 74 -2.68 15.88 -3.77
N VAL A 75 -2.81 16.11 -5.08
CA VAL A 75 -1.68 16.44 -5.95
C VAL A 75 -1.11 17.81 -5.56
N THR A 76 -1.98 18.80 -5.33
CA THR A 76 -1.60 20.13 -4.86
C THR A 76 -0.93 20.07 -3.49
N MET A 77 -1.45 19.27 -2.56
CA MET A 77 -0.85 19.05 -1.25
C MET A 77 0.55 18.41 -1.39
N ASN A 78 0.71 17.38 -2.22
CA ASN A 78 2.02 16.77 -2.49
C ASN A 78 3.04 17.78 -3.04
N GLY A 79 2.60 18.72 -3.88
CA GLY A 79 3.43 19.82 -4.36
C GLY A 79 3.98 20.73 -3.26
N ARG A 80 3.29 20.82 -2.11
CA ARG A 80 3.68 21.62 -0.94
C ARG A 80 4.51 20.83 0.09
N LEU A 81 4.49 19.51 0.06
CA LEU A 81 5.24 18.66 0.99
C LEU A 81 6.74 18.62 0.66
N ASP A 82 7.57 18.32 1.66
CA ASP A 82 9.00 18.04 1.43
C ASP A 82 9.15 16.66 0.77
N PRO A 83 9.74 16.56 -0.43
CA PRO A 83 9.89 15.29 -1.14
C PRO A 83 10.81 14.29 -0.42
N SER A 84 11.64 14.74 0.53
CA SER A 84 12.55 13.86 1.27
C SER A 84 11.88 13.03 2.37
N ASN A 85 10.71 13.44 2.85
CA ASN A 85 9.99 12.74 3.93
C ASN A 85 8.53 12.40 3.58
N SER A 86 8.07 12.76 2.38
CA SER A 86 6.71 12.48 1.95
C SER A 86 6.67 11.51 0.77
N THR A 87 5.61 10.71 0.72
CA THR A 87 5.32 9.80 -0.40
C THR A 87 3.87 9.99 -0.77
N TRP A 88 3.59 10.20 -2.06
CA TRP A 88 2.24 10.27 -2.59
C TRP A 88 1.96 9.05 -3.46
N MET A 89 0.76 8.48 -3.33
CA MET A 89 0.32 7.40 -4.20
C MET A 89 -1.16 7.50 -4.57
N LYS A 90 -1.45 7.09 -5.80
CA LYS A 90 -2.80 6.97 -6.34
C LYS A 90 -3.21 5.51 -6.38
N VAL A 91 -4.35 5.18 -5.78
CA VAL A 91 -4.92 3.84 -5.79
C VAL A 91 -5.88 3.73 -6.98
N SER A 92 -5.58 2.83 -7.90
CA SER A 92 -6.39 2.60 -9.10
C SER A 92 -7.78 2.03 -8.77
N ASP A 93 -8.74 2.32 -9.64
CA ASP A 93 -10.09 1.73 -9.63
C ASP A 93 -10.82 1.85 -8.28
N CYS A 94 -10.70 3.02 -7.62
CA CYS A 94 -11.45 3.34 -6.42
C CYS A 94 -11.62 4.85 -6.21
N GLY A 95 -12.73 5.24 -5.59
CA GLY A 95 -12.95 6.58 -5.04
C GLY A 95 -12.63 6.68 -3.55
N MET A 96 -12.90 5.60 -2.81
CA MET A 96 -12.65 5.51 -1.36
C MET A 96 -11.73 4.30 -1.06
N PRO A 97 -10.40 4.52 -0.95
CA PRO A 97 -9.44 3.42 -0.87
C PRO A 97 -9.62 2.46 0.30
N LEU A 98 -10.08 2.95 1.47
CA LEU A 98 -10.24 2.12 2.67
C LEU A 98 -11.40 1.13 2.52
N GLU A 99 -12.51 1.55 1.92
CA GLU A 99 -13.73 0.78 1.75
C GLU A 99 -13.67 -0.13 0.51
N GLU A 100 -13.05 0.36 -0.57
CA GLU A 100 -13.04 -0.34 -1.85
C GLU A 100 -11.79 -1.22 -2.03
N ARG A 101 -10.63 -0.79 -1.53
CA ARG A 101 -9.33 -1.46 -1.75
C ARG A 101 -8.48 -1.58 -0.47
N PRO A 102 -9.02 -2.10 0.66
CA PRO A 102 -8.30 -2.17 1.94
C PRO A 102 -6.99 -2.97 1.85
N ASN A 103 -6.94 -4.00 1.00
CA ASN A 103 -5.74 -4.81 0.79
C ASN A 103 -4.55 -3.99 0.25
N LYS A 104 -4.83 -3.03 -0.65
CA LYS A 104 -3.80 -2.14 -1.22
C LYS A 104 -3.38 -1.07 -0.22
N VAL A 105 -4.30 -0.54 0.57
CA VAL A 105 -3.96 0.38 1.66
C VAL A 105 -3.07 -0.30 2.70
N ARG A 106 -3.43 -1.53 3.09
CA ARG A 106 -2.64 -2.36 4.00
C ARG A 106 -1.23 -2.57 3.47
N GLU A 107 -1.08 -3.00 2.22
CA GLU A 107 0.22 -3.23 1.58
C GLU A 107 1.08 -1.96 1.56
N ALA A 108 0.50 -0.82 1.16
CA ALA A 108 1.19 0.46 1.17
C ALA A 108 1.64 0.87 2.58
N LEU A 109 0.79 0.69 3.59
CA LEU A 109 1.13 0.98 4.98
C LEU A 109 2.28 0.08 5.48
N TYR A 110 2.27 -1.21 5.14
CA TYR A 110 3.37 -2.12 5.49
C TYR A 110 4.68 -1.68 4.86
N LEU A 111 4.68 -1.33 3.57
CA LEU A 111 5.89 -0.86 2.86
C LEU A 111 6.39 0.47 3.43
N PHE A 112 5.48 1.38 3.78
CA PHE A 112 5.82 2.63 4.44
C PHE A 112 6.51 2.39 5.79
N LEU A 113 5.91 1.56 6.66
CA LEU A 113 6.51 1.20 7.96
C LEU A 113 7.83 0.44 7.81
N GLN A 114 7.97 -0.38 6.77
CA GLN A 114 9.23 -1.05 6.45
C GLN A 114 10.31 -0.03 6.06
N GLY A 115 9.99 0.96 5.24
CA GLY A 115 10.89 2.06 4.88
C GLY A 115 11.34 2.89 6.09
N LEU A 116 10.51 2.97 7.13
CA LEU A 116 10.84 3.62 8.41
C LEU A 116 11.64 2.73 9.38
N GLY A 117 11.83 1.45 9.06
CA GLY A 117 12.56 0.51 9.91
C GLY A 117 11.73 -0.21 10.98
N TYR A 118 10.39 -0.04 11.00
CA TYR A 118 9.53 -0.72 11.98
C TYR A 118 9.19 -2.16 11.59
N ALA A 119 9.02 -2.44 10.29
CA ALA A 119 8.53 -3.73 9.78
C ALA A 119 9.62 -4.62 9.16
N VAL A 120 10.85 -4.61 9.70
CA VAL A 120 12.02 -5.28 9.11
C VAL A 120 12.07 -6.80 9.37
N ASN A 121 11.24 -7.32 10.28
CA ASN A 121 11.51 -8.62 10.94
C ASN A 121 10.59 -9.81 10.60
N GLN A 122 9.77 -9.78 9.55
CA GLN A 122 8.89 -10.95 9.28
C GLN A 122 9.55 -12.08 8.46
N TYR A 123 10.67 -11.84 7.77
CA TYR A 123 11.38 -12.90 7.03
C TYR A 123 12.80 -13.21 7.54
N ARG A 124 13.40 -12.34 8.37
CA ARG A 124 14.76 -12.56 8.93
C ARG A 124 14.78 -13.40 10.22
N ARG A 125 13.82 -14.31 10.38
CA ARG A 125 13.79 -15.36 11.43
C ARG A 125 13.63 -16.75 10.83
N ARG A 126 14.04 -16.96 9.58
CA ARG A 126 14.04 -18.31 8.96
C ARG A 126 15.30 -18.69 8.18
N SER A 127 16.37 -17.89 8.27
CA SER A 127 17.60 -18.12 7.47
C SER A 127 18.92 -17.87 8.21
N SER A 128 18.92 -17.88 9.55
CA SER A 128 20.17 -17.82 10.34
C SER A 128 20.23 -18.80 11.53
N ALA A 129 19.24 -19.70 11.66
CA ALA A 129 19.24 -20.76 12.68
C ALA A 129 19.31 -22.19 12.09
N ALA A 130 19.47 -22.35 10.77
CA ALA A 130 19.81 -23.63 10.17
C ALA A 130 21.34 -23.79 10.09
N SER A 131 22.04 -23.59 11.21
CA SER A 131 23.38 -24.13 11.38
C SER A 131 23.24 -25.62 11.67
N THR A 132 23.25 -26.41 10.58
CA THR A 132 23.76 -27.78 10.48
C THR A 132 23.86 -28.60 11.77
N THR A 133 22.90 -29.50 11.99
CA THR A 133 23.20 -30.82 12.54
C THR A 133 23.07 -31.85 11.42
N ASN A 134 24.15 -32.61 11.19
CA ASN A 134 24.27 -33.59 10.10
C ASN A 134 23.17 -34.66 10.10
N ASP A 135 22.46 -34.85 11.21
CA ASP A 135 21.44 -35.87 11.37
C ASP A 135 20.15 -35.55 10.62
N ALA A 136 19.76 -34.28 10.52
CA ALA A 136 18.58 -33.87 9.78
C ALA A 136 18.72 -34.13 8.27
N PHE A 137 19.93 -33.99 7.73
CA PHE A 137 20.22 -34.28 6.32
C PHE A 137 20.21 -35.78 6.03
N LYS A 138 20.68 -36.62 6.98
CA LYS A 138 20.64 -38.08 6.85
C LYS A 138 19.20 -38.63 6.88
N VAL A 139 18.35 -38.09 7.75
CA VAL A 139 16.93 -38.49 7.84
C VAL A 139 16.18 -38.16 6.54
N LEU A 140 16.41 -36.99 5.97
CA LEU A 140 15.80 -36.60 4.68
C LEU A 140 16.31 -37.45 3.51
N GLN A 141 17.59 -37.84 3.52
CA GLN A 141 18.16 -38.69 2.47
C GLN A 141 17.66 -40.14 2.55
N ALA A 142 17.43 -40.65 3.77
CA ALA A 142 16.80 -41.95 3.99
C ALA A 142 15.32 -41.97 3.55
N TYR A 143 14.59 -40.90 3.86
CA TYR A 143 13.19 -40.74 3.44
C TYR A 143 13.03 -40.58 1.92
N ARG A 144 14.03 -39.99 1.24
CA ARG A 144 14.08 -39.90 -0.22
C ARG A 144 14.29 -41.27 -0.87
N LYS A 145 15.18 -42.10 -0.32
CA LYS A 145 15.44 -43.46 -0.84
C LYS A 145 14.24 -44.40 -0.70
N SER A 146 13.39 -44.23 0.32
CA SER A 146 12.17 -45.04 0.48
C SER A 146 11.10 -44.73 -0.56
N PHE A 147 11.00 -43.48 -1.05
CA PHE A 147 10.04 -43.11 -2.10
C PHE A 147 10.42 -43.64 -3.49
N ASP A 148 11.72 -43.71 -3.80
CA ASP A 148 12.20 -44.18 -5.11
C ASP A 148 12.03 -45.71 -5.30
N TYR A 149 11.89 -46.48 -4.21
CA TYR A 149 11.63 -47.93 -4.27
C TYR A 149 10.15 -48.25 -4.58
N GLU A 150 9.23 -47.38 -4.19
CA GLU A 150 7.78 -47.58 -4.38
C GLU A 150 7.27 -47.02 -5.73
N ALA A 151 8.01 -46.09 -6.35
CA ALA A 151 7.69 -45.51 -7.65
C ALA A 151 8.02 -46.41 -8.87
N ASN A 152 8.72 -47.54 -8.67
CA ASN A 152 9.10 -48.47 -9.75
C ASN A 152 8.12 -49.65 -9.95
N GLN A 153 6.93 -49.63 -9.33
CA GLN A 153 5.96 -50.76 -9.40
C GLN A 153 4.54 -50.40 -9.85
N LEU A 154 4.29 -49.32 -10.59
CA LEU A 154 2.97 -49.12 -11.23
C LEU A 154 3.04 -48.60 -12.68
N PRO A 155 2.19 -49.13 -13.58
CA PRO A 155 2.21 -48.79 -15.00
C PRO A 155 1.53 -47.45 -15.29
N SER A 156 2.08 -46.73 -16.26
CA SER A 156 1.63 -45.42 -16.74
C SER A 156 0.23 -45.44 -17.38
N PRO A 157 -0.54 -44.34 -17.21
CA PRO A 157 -1.24 -43.77 -18.36
C PRO A 157 -1.11 -42.24 -18.47
N THR A 158 -1.17 -41.81 -19.72
CA THR A 158 -1.11 -40.48 -20.32
C THR A 158 -2.03 -39.41 -19.70
N ALA A 159 -1.49 -38.22 -19.40
CA ALA A 159 -2.28 -36.99 -19.27
C ALA A 159 -1.44 -35.72 -19.55
N ASN A 160 -2.02 -34.81 -20.34
CA ASN A 160 -1.44 -33.56 -20.86
C ASN A 160 -1.18 -32.51 -19.75
N PRO A 161 -0.13 -31.67 -19.85
CA PRO A 161 0.10 -30.61 -18.87
C PRO A 161 -0.71 -29.34 -19.20
N THR A 162 -1.67 -29.00 -18.35
CA THR A 162 -2.28 -27.67 -18.30
C THR A 162 -1.39 -26.75 -17.46
N THR A 163 -0.72 -25.80 -18.11
CA THR A 163 0.04 -24.71 -17.49
C THR A 163 -0.89 -23.73 -16.79
N THR A 164 -0.79 -23.61 -15.47
CA THR A 164 -1.38 -22.52 -14.69
C THR A 164 -0.49 -21.27 -14.80
N TYR A 165 -1.00 -20.23 -15.48
CA TYR A 165 -0.36 -18.93 -15.54
C TYR A 165 -0.51 -18.18 -14.20
N ILE A 166 0.60 -17.95 -13.50
CA ILE A 166 0.69 -16.97 -12.43
C ILE A 166 0.76 -15.58 -13.07
N HIS A 167 -0.34 -14.83 -13.01
CA HIS A 167 -0.39 -13.44 -13.47
C HIS A 167 0.35 -12.54 -12.46
N ARG A 168 1.60 -12.20 -12.78
CA ARG A 168 2.40 -11.22 -12.04
C ARG A 168 2.00 -9.82 -12.53
N GLN A 169 1.18 -9.13 -11.75
CA GLN A 169 0.79 -7.75 -12.03
C GLN A 169 1.82 -6.80 -11.40
N GLU A 170 2.56 -6.08 -12.25
CA GLU A 170 3.60 -5.12 -11.84
C GLU A 170 2.99 -3.83 -11.28
N VAL A 171 3.63 -3.30 -10.24
CA VAL A 171 3.30 -2.01 -9.64
C VAL A 171 4.11 -0.94 -10.37
N HIS A 172 3.44 -0.06 -11.10
CA HIS A 172 4.09 1.02 -11.82
C HIS A 172 4.25 2.24 -10.91
N ILE A 173 5.46 2.43 -10.38
CA ILE A 173 5.85 3.63 -9.63
C ILE A 173 6.29 4.67 -10.66
N VAL A 174 5.61 5.80 -10.73
CA VAL A 174 6.03 6.92 -11.59
C VAL A 174 6.94 7.82 -10.77
N GLU A 175 8.19 7.98 -11.20
CA GLU A 175 9.11 8.91 -10.57
C GLU A 175 8.66 10.36 -10.78
N ASN A 176 8.96 11.20 -9.79
CA ASN A 176 8.60 12.60 -9.74
C ASN A 176 9.47 13.37 -10.74
N PRO A 177 8.93 14.09 -11.74
CA PRO A 177 9.75 14.81 -12.72
C PRO A 177 10.55 15.91 -12.00
N ILE A 178 11.85 15.74 -11.94
CA ILE A 178 12.78 16.78 -11.49
C ILE A 178 12.92 17.75 -12.66
N ASN A 179 12.44 18.99 -12.48
CA ASN A 179 12.72 20.07 -13.41
C ASN A 179 14.24 20.18 -13.57
N GLN A 180 14.75 19.80 -14.74
CA GLN A 180 16.14 20.03 -15.12
C GLN A 180 16.31 21.55 -15.26
N HIS A 181 16.88 22.18 -14.24
CA HIS A 181 17.43 23.52 -14.38
C HIS A 181 18.61 23.44 -15.35
N THR A 182 18.36 23.78 -16.62
CA THR A 182 19.41 24.26 -17.51
C THR A 182 19.82 25.65 -17.03
N GLY A 183 21.06 25.78 -16.60
CA GLY A 183 21.77 27.07 -16.61
C GLY A 183 23.10 26.90 -17.35
N PRO A 184 23.86 27.98 -17.55
CA PRO A 184 23.50 29.39 -17.49
C PRO A 184 22.97 29.93 -18.84
#